data_AF-Q9ZJS3-F1
#
_entry.id   AF-Q9ZJS3-F1
#
_cell.length_a   1.000
_cell.length_b   1.000
_cell.length_c   1.000
_cell.angle_alpha   90.00
_cell.angle_beta   90.00
_cell.angle_gamma   90.00
#
_symmetry.space_group_name_H-M   'P 1'
#
loop_
_entity.id
_entity.type
_entity.pdbx_description
1 polymer ?
#
loop_
_entity_poly.entity_id
_entity_poly.type
_entity_poly.pdbx_seq_one_letter_code
_entity_poly.pdbx_strand_id
1 'polypeptide(L)' 'MKSEIKKNDMVKVIAGDDKGKVAKVLAVLPKTSQVVVEGCKVVKKAIKPTDDNPKGGFIKKEKPMHISNVKKA' A
#
# COMPACT_ATOMS: atom_id res chain seq x y z
N MET A 1 16.94 10.55 4.89
CA MET A 1 15.78 10.20 5.75
C MET A 1 15.94 8.76 6.20
N LYS A 2 16.00 8.51 7.51
CA LYS A 2 16.08 7.16 8.09
C LYS A 2 14.64 6.65 8.17
N SER A 3 14.19 5.91 7.16
CA SER A 3 12.88 5.27 7.22
C SER A 3 12.91 4.23 8.35
N GLU A 4 12.23 4.52 9.46
CA GLU A 4 12.15 3.62 10.62
C GLU A 4 11.42 2.31 10.30
N ILE A 5 10.68 2.31 9.19
CA ILE A 5 9.86 1.21 8.71
C ILE A 5 10.59 0.49 7.57
N LYS A 6 10.77 -0.82 7.71
CA LYS A 6 11.34 -1.71 6.69
C LYS A 6 10.25 -2.52 6.00
N LYS A 7 10.61 -3.11 4.85
CA LYS A 7 9.76 -4.12 4.20
C LYS A 7 9.54 -5.27 5.19
N ASN A 8 8.32 -5.78 5.24
CA ASN A 8 7.83 -6.82 6.16
C ASN A 8 7.55 -6.41 7.61
N ASP A 9 7.74 -5.16 8.00
CA ASP A 9 7.32 -4.72 9.33
C ASP A 9 5.79 -4.65 9.45
N MET A 10 5.27 -4.90 10.66
CA MET A 10 3.88 -4.60 10.98
C MET A 10 3.71 -3.13 11.33
N VAL A 11 2.74 -2.49 10.69
CA VAL A 11 2.42 -1.08 10.91
C VAL A 11 0.93 -0.90 11.14
N LYS A 12 0.60 0.06 11.99
CA LYS A 12 -0.76 0.54 12.21
C LYS A 12 -0.96 1.86 11.47
N VAL A 13 -2.03 1.95 10.70
CA VAL A 13 -2.44 3.21 10.06
C VAL A 13 -3.00 4.14 11.13
N ILE A 14 -2.46 5.35 11.25
CA ILE A 14 -2.86 6.35 12.24
C ILE A 14 -3.78 7.44 11.65
N ALA A 15 -3.74 7.62 10.33
CA ALA A 15 -4.50 8.66 9.64
C ALA A 15 -4.99 8.18 8.26
N GLY A 16 -6.12 8.74 7.81
CA GLY A 16 -6.80 8.39 6.56
C GLY A 16 -7.98 7.44 6.76
N ASP A 17 -8.59 7.01 5.66
CA ASP A 17 -9.80 6.15 5.65
C ASP A 17 -9.57 4.79 6.30
N ASP A 18 -8.33 4.29 6.22
CA ASP A 18 -7.92 2.99 6.78
C ASP A 18 -7.42 3.08 8.23
N LYS A 19 -7.68 4.19 8.94
CA LYS A 19 -7.21 4.41 10.32
C LYS A 19 -7.58 3.24 11.23
N GLY A 20 -6.58 2.74 11.96
CA GLY A 20 -6.72 1.64 12.92
C GLY A 20 -6.35 0.27 12.36
N LYS A 21 -6.28 0.09 11.03
CA LYS A 21 -5.83 -1.17 10.43
C LYS A 21 -4.36 -1.44 10.75
N VAL A 22 -4.07 -2.66 11.18
CA VAL A 22 -2.72 -3.18 11.39
C VAL A 22 -2.43 -4.15 10.25
N ALA A 23 -1.37 -3.89 9.51
CA ALA A 23 -1.03 -4.68 8.34
C ALA A 23 0.47 -4.65 8.05
N LYS A 24 0.91 -5.55 7.17
CA LYS A 24 2.31 -5.72 6.81
C LYS A 24 2.71 -4.75 5.70
N VAL A 25 3.94 -4.26 5.77
CA VAL A 25 4.52 -3.41 4.71
C VAL A 25 5.04 -4.28 3.56
N LEU A 26 4.41 -4.15 2.39
CA LEU A 26 4.80 -4.85 1.16
C LEU A 26 6.03 -4.23 0.50
N ALA A 27 6.08 -2.89 0.49
CA ALA A 27 7.18 -2.15 -0.11
C ALA A 27 7.36 -0.79 0.56
N VAL A 28 8.61 -0.34 0.65
CA VAL A 28 8.97 1.01 1.08
C VAL A 28 9.55 1.75 -0.11
N LEU A 29 9.02 2.93 -0.40
CA LEU A 29 9.46 3.83 -1.46
C LEU A 29 10.17 5.03 -0.80
N PRO A 30 11.47 4.91 -0.46
CA PRO A 30 12.18 5.95 0.27
C PRO A 30 12.35 7.24 -0.54
N LYS A 31 12.35 7.16 -1.88
CA LYS A 31 12.46 8.33 -2.76
C LYS A 31 11.28 9.30 -2.64
N THR A 32 10.08 8.77 -2.40
CA THR A 32 8.84 9.55 -2.30
C THR A 32 8.27 9.57 -0.89
N SER A 33 9.02 9.09 0.11
CA SER A 33 8.56 8.95 1.50
C SER A 33 7.22 8.21 1.64
N GLN A 34 7.06 7.14 0.87
CA GLN A 34 5.83 6.36 0.81
C GLN A 34 6.04 4.90 1.18
N VAL A 35 4.98 4.25 1.64
CA VAL A 35 4.93 2.81 1.95
C VAL A 35 3.69 2.19 1.33
N VAL A 36 3.82 0.96 0.86
CA VAL A 36 2.70 0.14 0.43
C VAL A 36 2.39 -0.82 1.56
N VAL A 37 1.20 -0.70 2.13
CA VAL A 37 0.72 -1.52 3.24
C VAL A 37 -0.38 -2.43 2.72
N GLU A 38 -0.32 -3.70 3.08
CA GLU A 38 -1.30 -4.71 2.70
C GLU A 38 -2.71 -4.30 3.13
N GLY A 39 -3.68 -4.43 2.22
CA GLY A 39 -5.10 -4.12 2.50
C GLY A 39 -5.43 -2.65 2.80
N CYS A 40 -4.48 -1.74 2.64
CA CYS A 40 -4.68 -0.30 2.80
C CYS A 40 -4.64 0.41 1.45
N LYS A 41 -5.45 1.47 1.31
CA LYS A 41 -5.54 2.32 0.11
C LYS A 41 -5.76 1.51 -1.17
N VAL A 42 -6.64 0.51 -1.09
CA VAL A 42 -6.97 -0.39 -2.20
C VAL A 42 -7.82 0.36 -3.21
N VAL A 43 -7.34 0.44 -4.45
CA VAL A 43 -8.09 1.03 -5.56
C VAL A 43 -8.48 -0.02 -6.57
N LYS A 44 -9.62 0.20 -7.24
CA LYS A 44 -9.99 -0.55 -8.44
C LYS A 44 -9.25 0.07 -9.62
N LYS A 45 -8.31 -0.67 -10.22
CA LYS A 45 -7.64 -0.28 -11.46
C LYS A 45 -8.25 -1.06 -12.61
N ALA A 46 -8.81 -0.35 -13.59
CA ALA A 46 -9.21 -0.95 -14.85
C ALA A 46 -7.95 -1.35 -15.63
N ILE A 47 -7.88 -2.62 -16.03
CA ILE A 47 -6.86 -3.13 -16.94
C ILE A 47 -7.49 -3.41 -18.30
N LYS A 48 -6.77 -3.03 -19.36
CA LYS A 48 -7.12 -3.44 -20.71
C LYS A 48 -6.92 -4.95 -20.84
N PRO A 49 -7.72 -5.63 -21.68
CA PRO A 49 -7.44 -7.01 -22.04
C PRO A 49 -6.01 -7.13 -22.59
N THR A 50 -5.24 -8.06 -22.05
CA THR A 50 -3.90 -8.46 -22.54
C THR A 50 -3.88 -9.97 -22.66
N ASP A 51 -2.88 -10.55 -23.33
CA ASP A 51 -2.79 -12.01 -23.50
C ASP A 51 -2.85 -12.77 -22.16
N ASP A 52 -2.22 -12.21 -21.10
CA ASP A 52 -2.30 -12.77 -19.73
C ASP A 52 -3.68 -12.60 -19.06
N ASN A 53 -4.52 -11.66 -19.51
CA ASN A 53 -5.82 -11.35 -18.93
C ASN A 53 -6.85 -11.02 -20.03
N PRO A 54 -7.32 -12.03 -20.79
CA PRO A 54 -8.14 -11.83 -21.99
C PRO A 54 -9.51 -11.22 -21.67
N LYS A 55 -10.00 -11.38 -20.43
CA LYS A 55 -11.28 -10.79 -20.00
C LYS A 55 -11.19 -9.30 -19.67
N GLY A 56 -9.97 -8.74 -19.57
CA GLY A 56 -9.75 -7.44 -18.93
C GLY A 56 -10.42 -7.38 -17.54
N GLY A 57 -10.70 -6.18 -17.06
CA GLY A 57 -11.55 -5.98 -15.89
C GLY A 57 -10.92 -5.10 -14.82
N PHE A 58 -11.43 -5.21 -13.59
CA PHE A 58 -10.98 -4.41 -12.46
C PHE A 58 -10.11 -5.24 -11.54
N ILE A 59 -8.82 -4.89 -11.46
CA ILE A 59 -7.92 -5.44 -10.46
C ILE A 59 -7.92 -4.53 -9.24
N LYS A 60 -8.00 -5.13 -8.05
CA LYS A 60 -7.75 -4.43 -6.78
C LYS A 60 -6.24 -4.30 -6.61
N LYS A 61 -5.76 -3.07 -6.44
CA LYS A 61 -4.33 -2.80 -6.22
C LYS A 61 -4.14 -1.84 -5.05
N GLU A 62 -3.23 -2.18 -4.16
CA GLU A 62 -2.80 -1.31 -3.06
C GLU A 62 -2.01 -0.12 -3.63
N LYS A 63 -2.34 1.08 -3.15
CA LYS A 63 -1.57 2.28 -3.47
C LYS A 63 -0.64 2.67 -2.33
N PRO A 64 0.47 3.36 -2.65
CA PRO A 64 1.35 3.90 -1.65
C PRO A 64 0.63 4.93 -0.74
N MET A 65 0.88 4.83 0.55
CA MET A 65 0.50 5.77 1.60
C MET A 65 1.75 6.51 2.10
N HIS A 66 1.59 7.74 2.58
CA HIS A 66 2.72 8.50 3.12
C HIS A 66 3.21 7.88 4.44
N ILE A 67 4.53 7.86 4.67
CA ILE A 67 5.15 7.28 5.88
C ILE A 67 4.60 7.93 7.17
N SER A 68 4.24 9.21 7.14
CA SER A 68 3.66 9.89 8.31
C SER A 68 2.28 9.38 8.73
N ASN A 69 1.57 8.63 7.88
CA ASN A 69 0.25 8.10 8.21
C ASN A 69 0.31 6.68 8.81
N VAL A 70 1.52 6.14 8.99
CA VAL A 70 1.73 4.82 9.57
C VAL A 70 2.65 4.92 10.78
N LYS A 71 2.41 4.06 11.77
CA LYS A 71 3.28 3.89 12.94
C LYS A 71 3.63 2.42 13.05
N LYS A 72 4.84 2.10 13.47
CA LYS A 72 5.22 0.72 13.82
C LYS A 72 4.28 0.22 14.93
N ALA A 73 3.68 -0.95 14.71
CA ALA A 73 2.80 -1.59 15.70
C ALA A 73 3.62 -2.18 16.85
#